data_AF-A0A9K3D7Y6-F1
#
_entry.id   AF-A0A9K3D7Y6-F1
#
_cell.length_a   1.000
_cell.length_b   1.000
_cell.length_c   1.000
_cell.angle_alpha   90.00
_cell.angle_beta   90.00
_cell.angle_gamma   90.00
#
_symmetry.space_group_name_H-M   'P 1'
#
loop_
_entity.id
_entity.type
_entity.pdbx_description
1 polymer ?
#
loop_
_entity_poly.entity_id
_entity_poly.type
_entity_poly.pdbx_seq_one_letter_code
_entity_poly.pdbx_strand_id
1 'polypeptide(L)' 'EDAKVFVWDLGALPPYKMIENPELQYGAPGAVSNISWSAQQTRWIAATIGSRLELLHIR' A
#
# COMPACT_ATOMS: atom_id res chain seq x y z
N GLU A 1 -11.48 10.30 -2.32
CA GLU A 1 -10.28 11.15 -2.27
C GLU A 1 -9.19 10.45 -3.04
N ASP A 2 -8.80 11.05 -4.15
CA ASP A 2 -7.75 10.54 -5.03
C ASP A 2 -6.39 10.65 -4.30
N ALA A 3 -5.38 9.90 -4.75
CA ALA A 3 -4.03 9.89 -4.15
C ALA A 3 -3.92 9.26 -2.74
N LYS A 4 -4.63 8.15 -2.47
CA LYS A 4 -4.39 7.34 -1.26
C LYS A 4 -3.90 5.96 -1.63
N VAL A 5 -2.93 5.45 -0.88
CA VAL A 5 -2.50 4.05 -0.92
C VAL A 5 -2.96 3.37 0.36
N PHE A 6 -3.65 2.25 0.18
CA PHE A 6 -4.10 1.41 1.27
C PHE A 6 -3.61 -0.01 1.04
N VAL A 7 -3.09 -0.64 2.08
CA VAL A 7 -2.64 -2.03 2.06
C VAL A 7 -3.35 -2.78 3.17
N TRP A 8 -3.87 -3.96 2.84
CA TRP A 8 -4.50 -4.87 3.78
C TRP A 8 -3.81 -6.22 3.73
N ASP A 9 -3.58 -6.84 4.88
CA ASP A 9 -3.17 -8.24 4.96
C ASP A 9 -4.39 -9.16 4.86
N LEU A 10 -4.50 -9.86 3.72
CA LEU A 10 -5.60 -10.80 3.46
C LEU A 10 -5.35 -12.18 4.07
N GLY A 11 -4.11 -12.50 4.47
CA GLY A 11 -3.75 -13.79 5.06
C GLY A 11 -4.19 -13.94 6.52
N ALA A 12 -4.40 -12.83 7.23
CA ALA A 12 -4.83 -12.81 8.62
C ALA A 12 -6.33 -13.06 8.83
N LEU A 13 -7.10 -13.33 7.77
CA LEU A 13 -8.56 -13.37 7.85
C LEU A 13 -9.19 -14.78 7.77
N PRO A 14 -10.14 -15.08 8.66
CA PRO A 14 -11.23 -16.01 8.36
C PRO A 14 -12.12 -15.44 7.23
N PRO A 15 -12.70 -16.29 6.35
CA PRO A 15 -13.39 -15.87 5.11
C PRO A 15 -14.65 -15.00 5.29
N TYR A 16 -15.09 -14.75 6.52
CA TYR A 16 -16.34 -14.06 6.87
C TYR A 16 -16.14 -12.70 7.55
N LYS A 17 -14.91 -12.23 7.75
CA LYS A 17 -14.63 -10.99 8.49
C LYS A 17 -14.08 -9.92 7.56
N MET A 18 -14.76 -8.78 7.47
CA MET A 18 -14.23 -7.59 6.78
C MET A 18 -13.06 -7.02 7.59
N ILE A 19 -11.95 -6.68 6.91
CA ILE A 19 -10.86 -5.92 7.54
C ILE A 19 -11.29 -4.47 7.63
N GLU A 20 -11.48 -3.97 8.85
CA GLU A 20 -11.88 -2.59 9.08
C GLU A 20 -10.69 -1.62 8.95
N ASN A 21 -9.49 -2.05 9.37
CA ASN A 21 -8.31 -1.19 9.40
C ASN A 21 -7.21 -1.68 8.44
N PRO A 22 -6.78 -0.85 7.47
CA PRO A 22 -5.63 -1.17 6.62
C PRO A 22 -4.35 -1.24 7.45
N GLU A 23 -3.45 -2.13 7.05
CA GLU A 23 -2.11 -2.27 7.65
C GLU A 23 -1.20 -1.08 7.29
N LEU A 24 -1.39 -0.52 6.09
CA LEU A 24 -0.76 0.74 5.69
C LEU A 24 -1.81 1.67 5.09
N GLN A 25 -1.81 2.90 5.58
CA GLN A 25 -2.55 4.01 5.02
C GLN A 25 -1.59 5.14 4.73
N TYR A 26 -1.44 5.50 3.46
CA TYR A 26 -0.55 6.57 3.01
C TYR A 26 -1.31 7.56 2.14
N GLY A 27 -1.29 8.83 2.55
CA GLY A 27 -1.77 9.95 1.74
C GLY A 27 -0.65 10.42 0.82
N ALA A 28 -0.75 10.11 -0.46
CA ALA A 28 0.25 10.49 -1.43
C ALA A 28 0.11 11.99 -1.81
N PRO A 29 1.22 12.72 -1.98
CA PRO A 29 1.18 14.14 -2.38
C PRO A 29 0.73 14.36 -3.84
N GLY A 30 0.46 13.30 -4.60
CA GLY A 30 0.06 13.37 -5.99
C GLY A 30 -0.54 12.05 -6.49
N ALA A 31 -0.91 12.02 -7.77
CA ALA A 31 -1.55 10.86 -8.38
C ALA A 31 -0.64 9.62 -8.32
N VAL A 32 -1.19 8.51 -7.81
CA VAL A 32 -0.53 7.21 -7.79
C VAL A 32 -0.78 6.53 -9.14
N SER A 33 0.27 6.29 -9.91
CA SER A 33 0.17 5.70 -11.25
C SER A 33 0.63 4.25 -11.32
N ASN A 34 1.50 3.85 -10.38
CA ASN A 34 2.04 2.50 -10.33
C ASN A 34 2.40 2.10 -8.89
N ILE A 35 2.22 0.81 -8.57
CA ILE A 35 2.56 0.20 -7.30
C ILE A 35 3.23 -1.15 -7.60
N SER A 36 4.35 -1.44 -6.95
CA SER A 36 5.05 -2.72 -7.07
C SER A 36 5.60 -3.16 -5.71
N TRP A 37 5.44 -4.43 -5.40
CA TRP A 37 6.00 -5.04 -4.20
C TRP A 37 7.46 -5.43 -4.44
N SER A 38 8.30 -5.28 -3.42
CA SER A 38 9.67 -5.80 -3.49
C SER A 38 9.65 -7.32 -3.56
N ALA A 39 10.35 -7.88 -4.55
CA ALA A 39 10.50 -9.32 -4.72
C ALA A 39 11.35 -9.99 -3.63
N GLN A 40 12.19 -9.21 -2.93
CA GLN A 40 13.09 -9.71 -1.89
C GLN A 40 12.59 -9.43 -0.48
N GLN A 41 11.81 -8.36 -0.29
CA GLN A 41 11.34 -7.94 1.04
C GLN A 41 9.85 -7.63 1.00
N THR A 42 9.03 -8.55 1.48
CA THR A 42 7.56 -8.50 1.42
C THR A 42 6.91 -7.33 2.16
N ARG A 43 7.67 -6.56 2.96
CA ARG A 43 7.19 -5.36 3.68
C ARG A 43 7.43 -4.06 2.94
N TRP A 44 8.10 -4.09 1.80
CA TRP A 44 8.43 -2.90 1.03
C TRP A 44 7.62 -2.83 -0.26
N ILE A 45 7.10 -1.63 -0.53
CA ILE A 45 6.35 -1.28 -1.72
C ILE A 45 7.02 -0.07 -2.38
N ALA A 46 7.22 -0.12 -3.69
CA ALA A 46 7.56 1.04 -4.49
C ALA A 46 6.29 1.62 -5.11
N ALA A 47 6.08 2.93 -4.98
CA ALA A 47 4.94 3.64 -5.55
C ALA A 47 5.44 4.81 -6.41
N THR A 48 4.90 4.93 -7.63
CA THR A 48 5.13 6.12 -8.47
C THR A 48 4.04 7.14 -8.21
N ILE A 49 4.44 8.31 -7.72
CA ILE A 49 3.56 9.38 -7.26
C ILE A 49 3.93 10.66 -8.02
N GLY A 50 3.04 11.08 -8.93
CA GLY A 50 3.35 12.15 -9.88
C GLY A 50 4.61 11.82 -10.70
N SER A 51 5.68 12.59 -10.49
CA SER A 51 6.99 12.41 -11.14
C SER A 51 8.07 11.81 -10.24
N ARG A 52 7.68 11.24 -9.09
CA ARG A 52 8.60 10.70 -8.08
C ARG A 52 8.34 9.22 -7.82
N LEU A 53 9.40 8.52 -7.44
CA LEU A 53 9.33 7.16 -6.89
C LEU A 53 9.50 7.25 -5.37
N GLU A 54 8.58 6.65 -4.62
CA GLU A 54 8.63 6.58 -3.17
C GLU A 54 8.62 5.13 -2.70
N LEU A 55 9.37 4.84 -1.64
CA LEU A 55 9.38 3.53 -0.99
C LEU A 55 8.55 3.59 0.30
N LEU A 56 7.53 2.75 0.35
CA LEU A 56 6.64 2.58 1.49
C LEU A 56 7.02 1.30 2.23
N HIS A 57 7.07 1.39 3.55
CA HIS A 57 7.34 0.24 4.42
C HIS A 57 6.12 -0.04 5.30
N ILE A 58 5.66 -1.28 5.27
CA ILE A 58 4.55 -1.76 6.08
C ILE A 58 5.09 -2.12 7.47
N ARG A 59 4.56 -1.49 8.51
CA ARG A 59 4.96 -1.73 9.91
C ARG A 59 4.26 -2.93 10.48
#